data_AF-A0A7Y3DHG6-F1
#
_entry.id   AF-A0A7Y3DHG6-F1
#
_cell.length_a   1.000
_cell.length_b   1.000
_cell.length_c   1.000
_cell.angle_alpha   90.00
_cell.angle_beta   90.00
_cell.angle_gamma   90.00
#
_symmetry.space_group_name_H-M   'P 1'
#
loop_
_entity.id
_entity.type
_entity.pdbx_description
1 polymer ?
#
loop_
_entity_poly.entity_id
_entity_poly.type
_entity_poly.pdbx_seq_one_letter_code
_entity_poly.pdbx_strand_id
1 'polypeptide(L)' 'MSDSTEMGRDFIAGGDFFGAIMAGFLLGLGGDFVFGTRPVLVVTGIIAGSITGFYVMFRHLKAADG' A
#
# COMPACT_ATOMS: atom_id res chain seq x y z
N MET A 1 -20.21 22.44 0.32
CA MET A 1 -19.60 21.69 1.43
C MET A 1 -19.26 20.23 1.07
N SER A 2 -19.60 19.72 -0.13
CA SER A 2 -19.34 18.32 -0.54
C SER A 2 -17.88 18.06 -0.95
N ASP A 3 -17.24 19.06 -1.56
CA ASP A 3 -15.97 18.94 -2.29
C ASP A 3 -14.76 18.69 -1.37
N SER A 4 -14.74 19.32 -0.19
CA SER A 4 -13.67 19.14 0.80
C SER A 4 -13.70 17.78 1.50
N THR A 5 -14.87 17.12 1.56
CA THR A 5 -15.02 15.80 2.17
C THR A 5 -14.59 14.68 1.22
N GLU A 6 -14.85 14.82 -0.08
CA GLU A 6 -14.32 13.89 -1.09
C GLU A 6 -12.79 13.96 -1.15
N MET A 7 -12.21 15.16 -1.25
CA MET A 7 -10.75 15.33 -1.20
C MET A 7 -10.12 14.70 0.04
N GLY A 8 -10.76 14.80 1.21
CA GLY A 8 -10.29 14.18 2.44
C GLY A 8 -10.27 12.65 2.38
N ARG A 9 -11.29 12.03 1.78
CA ARG A 9 -11.34 10.56 1.61
C ARG A 9 -10.31 10.06 0.61
N ASP A 10 -10.15 10.74 -0.51
CA ASP A 10 -9.17 10.37 -1.54
C ASP A 10 -7.75 10.49 -1.01
N PHE A 11 -7.47 11.53 -0.21
CA PHE A 11 -6.17 11.69 0.45
C PHE A 11 -5.89 10.56 1.45
N ILE A 12 -6.88 10.18 2.28
CA ILE A 12 -6.72 9.06 3.22
C ILE A 12 -6.53 7.73 2.47
N ALA A 13 -7.32 7.48 1.42
CA ALA A 13 -7.18 6.27 0.60
C ALA A 13 -5.81 6.19 -0.10
N GLY A 14 -5.31 7.31 -0.62
CA GLY A 14 -3.95 7.41 -1.18
C GLY A 14 -2.87 7.21 -0.12
N GLY A 15 -3.07 7.74 1.08
CA GLY A 15 -2.20 7.55 2.23
C GLY A 15 -2.11 6.10 2.68
N ASP A 16 -3.25 5.39 2.75
CA ASP A 16 -3.29 3.96 3.09
C ASP A 16 -2.60 3.10 2.02
N PHE A 17 -2.79 3.42 0.73
CA PHE A 17 -2.12 2.72 -0.36
C PHE A 17 -0.59 2.92 -0.31
N PHE A 18 -0.14 4.16 -0.17
CA PHE A 18 1.29 4.47 -0.03
C PHE A 18 1.89 3.85 1.24
N GLY A 19 1.14 3.87 2.34
CA GLY A 19 1.50 3.23 3.60
C GLY A 19 1.74 1.72 3.45
N ALA A 20 0.89 1.02 2.70
CA ALA A 20 1.06 -0.41 2.42
C ALA A 20 2.34 -0.70 1.61
N ILE A 21 2.67 0.13 0.62
CA ILE A 21 3.91 0.03 -0.16
C ILE A 21 5.13 0.26 0.74
N MET A 22 5.10 1.32 1.55
CA MET A 22 6.19 1.64 2.46
C MET A 22 6.38 0.58 3.54
N ALA A 23 5.30 -0.01 4.05
CA ALA A 23 5.36 -1.12 4.99
C ALA A 23 6.03 -2.35 4.36
N GLY A 24 5.64 -2.73 3.14
CA GLY A 24 6.24 -3.83 2.39
C GLY A 24 7.71 -3.57 2.07
N PHE A 25 8.05 -2.34 1.68
CA PHE A 25 9.43 -1.90 1.44
C PHE A 25 10.30 -2.03 2.70
N LEU A 26 9.85 -1.47 3.84
CA LEU A 26 10.62 -1.50 5.08
C LEU A 26 10.78 -2.92 5.63
N LEU A 27 9.74 -3.74 5.52
CA LEU A 27 9.80 -5.15 5.91
C LEU A 27 10.77 -5.93 5.03
N GLY A 28 10.73 -5.69 3.70
CA GLY A 28 11.68 -6.26 2.77
C GLY A 28 13.12 -5.79 3.00
N LEU A 29 13.31 -4.51 3.35
CA LEU A 29 14.63 -3.92 3.63
C LEU A 29 15.25 -4.46 4.92
N GLY A 30 14.43 -4.62 5.96
CA GLY A 30 14.83 -5.31 7.19
C GLY A 30 15.16 -6.78 6.93
N GLY A 31 14.37 -7.45 6.09
CA GLY A 31 14.63 -8.83 5.66
C GLY A 31 15.97 -8.96 4.93
N ASP A 32 16.21 -8.15 3.90
CA ASP A 32 17.46 -8.20 3.13
C ASP A 32 18.68 -7.88 4.02
N PHE A 33 18.55 -6.95 4.98
CA PHE A 33 19.61 -6.62 5.94
C PHE A 33 19.91 -7.78 6.90
N VAL A 34 18.90 -8.51 7.38
CA VAL A 34 19.08 -9.63 8.32
C VAL A 34 19.63 -10.88 7.62
N PHE A 35 19.15 -11.19 6.42
CA PHE A 35 19.51 -12.42 5.71
C PHE A 35 20.70 -12.25 4.74
N GLY A 36 21.24 -11.03 4.61
CA GLY A 36 22.35 -10.74 3.68
C GLY A 36 21.99 -11.02 2.22
N THR A 37 20.70 -10.98 1.89
CA THR A 37 20.21 -11.26 0.55
C THR A 37 20.39 -10.02 -0.33
N ARG A 38 20.65 -10.23 -1.64
CA ARG A 38 20.49 -9.19 -2.67
C ARG A 38 19.10 -8.54 -2.54
N PRO A 39 18.79 -7.35 -3.12
CA PRO A 39 17.58 -6.57 -2.82
C PRO A 39 16.27 -7.23 -3.34
N VAL A 40 16.06 -8.49 -2.99
CA VAL A 40 15.05 -9.40 -3.47
C VAL A 40 13.87 -9.33 -2.51
N LEU A 41 14.11 -9.35 -1.19
CA LEU A 41 13.04 -9.21 -0.21
C LEU A 41 12.43 -7.82 -0.27
N VAL A 42 13.23 -6.77 -0.50
CA VAL A 42 12.74 -5.42 -0.80
C VAL A 42 11.80 -5.41 -1.99
N VAL A 43 12.22 -6.00 -3.13
CA VAL A 43 11.41 -6.01 -4.35
C VAL A 43 10.12 -6.82 -4.15
N THR A 44 10.20 -8.02 -3.57
CA THR A 44 9.00 -8.82 -3.27
C THR A 44 8.10 -8.14 -2.25
N GLY A 45 8.67 -7.42 -1.27
CA GLY A 45 7.94 -6.67 -0.26
C GLY A 45 7.18 -5.49 -0.86
N ILE A 46 7.81 -4.73 -1.77
CA ILE A 46 7.13 -3.68 -2.54
C ILE A 46 5.98 -4.27 -3.34
N ILE A 47 6.23 -5.35 -4.10
CA ILE A 47 5.20 -5.99 -4.94
C ILE A 47 4.02 -6.47 -4.07
N ALA A 48 4.29 -7.15 -2.95
CA ALA A 48 3.26 -7.61 -2.02
C ALA A 48 2.48 -6.45 -1.38
N GLY A 49 3.18 -5.38 -1.00
CA GLY A 49 2.57 -4.16 -0.47
C GLY A 49 1.66 -3.47 -1.49
N SER A 50 2.10 -3.35 -2.74
CA SER A 50 1.29 -2.79 -3.84
C SER A 50 0.05 -3.63 -4.13
N ILE A 51 0.17 -4.97 -4.18
CA ILE A 51 -0.98 -5.86 -4.38
C ILE A 51 -1.98 -5.70 -3.24
N THR A 52 -1.51 -5.66 -1.99
CA THR A 52 -2.37 -5.54 -0.81
C THR A 52 -3.09 -4.20 -0.78
N GLY A 53 -2.37 -3.09 -1.02
CA GLY A 53 -2.97 -1.76 -1.10
C GLY A 53 -3.99 -1.67 -2.22
N PHE A 54 -3.68 -2.24 -3.39
CA PHE A 54 -4.60 -2.25 -4.54
C PHE A 54 -5.85 -3.08 -4.25
N TYR A 55 -5.70 -4.23 -3.61
CA TYR A 55 -6.82 -5.08 -3.21
C TYR A 55 -7.76 -4.38 -2.23
N VAL A 56 -7.22 -3.68 -1.23
CA VAL A 56 -8.01 -2.89 -0.28
C VAL A 56 -8.77 -1.77 -1.01
N MET A 57 -8.09 -1.01 -1.87
CA MET A 57 -8.71 0.05 -2.66
C MET A 57 -9.82 -0.51 -3.57
N PHE A 58 -9.55 -1.61 -4.27
CA PHE A 58 -10.52 -2.26 -5.16
C PHE A 58 -11.75 -2.78 -4.40
N ARG A 59 -11.58 -3.34 -3.20
CA ARG A 59 -12.72 -3.75 -2.36
C ARG A 59 -13.61 -2.55 -2.01
N HIS A 60 -13.00 -1.39 -1.74
CA HIS A 60 -13.74 -0.18 -1.38
C HIS A 60 -14.55 0.35 -2.56
N LEU A 61 -13.97 0.34 -3.77
CA LEU A 61 -14.69 0.67 -5.00
C LEU A 61 -15.84 -0.31 -5.27
N LYS A 62 -15.58 -1.61 -5.17
CA LYS A 62 -16.60 -2.64 -5.38
C LYS A 62 -17.76 -2.56 -4.37
N ALA A 63 -17.48 -2.14 -3.14
CA ALA A 63 -18.51 -1.95 -2.11
C ALA A 63 -19.31 -0.66 -2.28
N ALA A 64 -18.77 0.34 -2.98
CA ALA A 64 -19.46 1.61 -3.27
C ALA A 64 -20.39 1.53 -4.49
N ASP A 65 -20.13 0.58 -5.40
CA ASP A 65 -20.96 0.29 -6.58
C ASP A 65 -22.19 -0.60 -6.29
N GLY A 66 -22.32 -1.11 -5.05
CA GLY A 66 -23.35 -2.06 -4.62
C GLY A 66 -24.48 -1.45 -3.81
#